data_AF-A0A956Z4M2-F1
#
_entry.id   AF-A0A956Z4M2-F1
#
_cell.length_a   1.000
_cell.length_b   1.000
_cell.length_c   1.000
_cell.angle_alpha   90.00
_cell.angle_beta   90.00
_cell.angle_gamma   90.00
#
_symmetry.space_group_name_H-M   'P 1'
#
loop_
_entity.id
_entity.type
_entity.pdbx_description
1 polymer ?
#
loop_
_entity_poly.entity_id
_entity_poly.type
_entity_poly.pdbx_seq_one_letter_code
_entity_poly.pdbx_strand_id
1 'polypeptide(L)'
;MYPYIEKKFGKIGARVEFVADTSRRVETRTSPVSLDIATVAGEERFVITVRDADRQNLDLSVLEVRPEDRHLVLLARNLDENGRALTKEHFLCGHDERHLFVAAVQPVSTVADAKASLKPPEVRLRDVNLKKKMRNRRKNKSFVRQGEWFFIPATVSPPPALINKNEPLRRGRGSKAHMAQFAYRSGGETVQVCNQHPNGLTHKEYKALIEANPRAKNFNWRTMQRNATVYVRGTVRHPDHATIVLDTWHRVVMNRERQTETVAFLD
;
A
#
# COMPACT_ATOMS: atom_id res chain seq x y z
N MET A 1 -26.87 -6.99 -11.22
CA MET A 1 -25.74 -6.04 -11.12
C MET A 1 -24.47 -6.86 -11.19
N TYR A 2 -23.63 -6.64 -12.20
CA TYR A 2 -22.37 -7.35 -12.50
C TYR A 2 -22.22 -8.86 -12.14
N PRO A 3 -23.15 -9.79 -12.49
CA PRO A 3 -23.03 -11.21 -12.09
C PRO A 3 -21.78 -11.91 -12.65
N TYR A 4 -21.29 -11.41 -13.78
CA TYR A 4 -20.05 -11.90 -14.39
C TYR A 4 -18.82 -11.57 -13.52
N ILE A 5 -18.80 -10.42 -12.84
CA ILE A 5 -17.68 -10.01 -11.98
C ILE A 5 -17.65 -10.89 -10.74
N GLU A 6 -18.79 -11.13 -10.09
CA GLU A 6 -18.89 -12.03 -8.94
C GLU A 6 -18.34 -13.42 -9.24
N LYS A 7 -18.70 -13.99 -10.40
CA LYS A 7 -18.17 -15.27 -10.87
C LYS A 7 -16.65 -15.26 -11.01
N LYS A 8 -16.04 -14.14 -11.42
CA LYS A 8 -14.58 -14.01 -11.59
C LYS A 8 -13.85 -13.90 -10.25
N PHE A 9 -14.40 -13.16 -9.28
CA PHE A 9 -13.89 -13.16 -7.90
C PHE A 9 -14.03 -14.55 -7.25
N GLY A 10 -15.13 -15.26 -7.51
CA GLY A 10 -15.31 -16.65 -7.06
C GLY A 10 -14.19 -17.58 -7.56
N LYS A 11 -13.65 -17.37 -8.77
CA LYS A 11 -12.54 -18.17 -9.30
C LYS A 11 -11.22 -18.01 -8.54
N ILE A 12 -11.02 -16.89 -7.81
CA ILE A 12 -9.86 -16.71 -6.93
C ILE A 12 -10.17 -17.07 -5.47
N GLY A 13 -11.35 -17.65 -5.22
CA GLY A 13 -11.84 -17.99 -3.89
C GLY A 13 -12.12 -16.75 -3.04
N ALA A 14 -12.71 -15.71 -3.64
CA ALA A 14 -13.10 -14.49 -2.95
C ALA A 14 -14.56 -14.12 -3.25
N ARG A 15 -15.20 -13.40 -2.33
CA ARG A 15 -16.51 -12.78 -2.54
C ARG A 15 -16.33 -11.30 -2.84
N VAL A 16 -17.26 -10.75 -3.61
CA VAL A 16 -17.34 -9.32 -3.92
C VAL A 16 -18.77 -8.85 -3.71
N GLU A 17 -18.92 -7.66 -3.14
CA GLU A 17 -20.19 -7.00 -2.88
C GLU A 17 -20.19 -5.62 -3.52
N PHE A 18 -21.34 -5.24 -4.10
CA PHE A 18 -21.53 -3.93 -4.71
C PHE A 18 -22.43 -3.09 -3.80
N VAL A 19 -21.94 -1.92 -3.42
CA VAL A 19 -22.65 -0.99 -2.54
C VAL A 19 -22.86 0.32 -3.28
N ALA A 20 -24.07 0.87 -3.20
CA ALA A 20 -24.33 2.23 -3.70
C ALA A 20 -23.77 3.25 -2.71
N ASP A 21 -23.00 4.22 -3.18
CA ASP A 21 -22.61 5.37 -2.36
C ASP A 21 -23.78 6.34 -2.26
N THR A 22 -24.58 6.21 -1.19
CA THR A 22 -25.71 7.10 -0.91
C THR A 22 -25.31 8.29 -0.02
N SER A 23 -24.01 8.48 0.25
CA SER A 23 -23.56 9.49 1.22
C SER A 23 -23.56 10.91 0.63
N ARG A 24 -23.94 11.93 1.41
CA ARG A 24 -23.88 13.35 1.00
C ARG A 24 -22.45 13.92 0.98
N ARG A 25 -21.40 13.14 1.28
CA ARG A 25 -19.99 13.57 1.28
C ARG A 25 -19.35 13.57 -0.12
N VAL A 26 -20.17 13.41 -1.15
CA VAL A 26 -19.82 13.08 -2.55
C VAL A 26 -19.17 14.21 -3.36
N GLU A 27 -19.16 15.46 -2.90
CA GLU A 27 -18.64 16.57 -3.72
C GLU A 27 -17.12 16.60 -3.92
N THR A 28 -16.34 15.78 -3.20
CA THR A 28 -14.86 15.86 -3.26
C THR A 28 -14.16 14.67 -3.89
N ARG A 29 -14.84 13.53 -4.11
CA ARG A 29 -14.18 12.38 -4.76
C ARG A 29 -14.16 12.58 -6.28
N THR A 30 -12.99 12.49 -6.88
CA THR A 30 -12.84 12.59 -8.34
C THR A 30 -13.15 11.29 -9.07
N SER A 31 -13.14 10.17 -8.34
CA SER A 31 -13.18 8.84 -8.94
C SER A 31 -14.56 8.17 -8.83
N PRO A 32 -15.00 7.43 -9.87
CA PRO A 32 -16.37 6.90 -9.97
C PRO A 32 -16.65 5.69 -9.08
N VAL A 33 -15.59 5.02 -8.60
CA VAL A 33 -15.67 3.77 -7.85
C VAL A 33 -14.70 3.80 -6.68
N SER A 34 -15.04 3.13 -5.59
CA SER A 34 -14.11 2.82 -4.51
C SER A 34 -14.00 1.30 -4.38
N LEU A 35 -12.78 0.80 -4.19
CA LEU A 35 -12.53 -0.58 -3.83
C LEU A 35 -11.97 -0.64 -2.41
N ASP A 36 -12.50 -1.58 -1.63
CA ASP A 36 -12.08 -1.84 -0.26
C ASP A 36 -12.26 -3.32 0.08
N ILE A 37 -11.87 -3.69 1.31
CA ILE A 37 -12.07 -4.99 1.90
C ILE A 37 -12.83 -4.82 3.20
N ALA A 38 -13.97 -5.47 3.32
CA ALA A 38 -14.73 -5.53 4.56
C ALA A 38 -14.63 -6.92 5.18
N THR A 39 -14.54 -6.97 6.50
CA THR A 39 -14.71 -8.20 7.27
C THR A 39 -16.12 -8.23 7.84
N VAL A 40 -16.93 -9.20 7.44
CA VAL A 40 -18.28 -9.38 7.99
C VAL A 40 -18.47 -10.82 8.45
N ALA A 41 -18.93 -10.98 9.70
CA ALA A 41 -19.04 -12.27 10.37
C ALA A 41 -17.72 -13.09 10.34
N GLY A 42 -16.57 -12.39 10.36
CA GLY A 42 -15.24 -13.01 10.32
C GLY A 42 -14.75 -13.41 8.92
N GLU A 43 -15.52 -13.16 7.86
CA GLU A 43 -15.11 -13.42 6.48
C GLU A 43 -14.78 -12.12 5.74
N GLU A 44 -13.62 -12.10 5.07
CA GLU A 44 -13.23 -10.98 4.21
C GLU A 44 -13.90 -11.06 2.84
N ARG A 45 -14.33 -9.90 2.35
CA ARG A 45 -14.90 -9.73 1.01
C ARG A 45 -14.46 -8.40 0.41
N PHE A 46 -14.35 -8.38 -0.92
CA PHE A 46 -14.16 -7.14 -1.65
C PHE A 46 -15.45 -6.34 -1.64
N VAL A 47 -15.36 -5.04 -1.40
CA VAL A 47 -16.47 -4.11 -1.48
C VAL A 47 -16.17 -3.12 -2.60
N ILE A 48 -17.06 -3.06 -3.58
CA ILE A 48 -17.01 -2.10 -4.68
C ILE A 48 -18.12 -1.09 -4.45
N THR A 49 -17.75 0.09 -3.98
CA THR A 49 -18.69 1.19 -3.80
C THR A 49 -18.79 1.99 -5.10
N VAL A 50 -20.00 2.11 -5.65
CA VAL A 50 -20.27 2.82 -6.90
C VAL A 50 -21.06 4.09 -6.57
N ARG A 51 -20.61 5.24 -7.09
CA ARG A 51 -21.38 6.48 -6.97
C ARG A 51 -22.65 6.38 -7.82
N ASP A 52 -23.79 6.73 -7.25
CA ASP A 52 -25.07 6.64 -7.96
C ASP A 52 -25.08 7.48 -9.25
N ALA A 53 -24.44 8.65 -9.25
CA ALA A 53 -24.34 9.53 -10.42
C ALA A 53 -23.55 8.92 -11.60
N ASP A 54 -22.53 8.09 -11.32
CA ASP A 54 -21.70 7.46 -12.36
C ASP A 54 -22.16 6.05 -12.72
N ARG A 55 -23.18 5.52 -12.02
CA ARG A 55 -23.55 4.10 -12.11
C ARG A 55 -23.94 3.65 -13.52
N GLN A 56 -24.52 4.55 -14.32
CA GLN A 56 -24.88 4.28 -15.72
C GLN A 56 -23.67 4.33 -16.66
N ASN A 57 -22.63 5.07 -16.28
CA ASN A 57 -21.42 5.32 -17.07
C ASN A 57 -20.23 4.46 -16.63
N LEU A 58 -20.36 3.73 -15.52
CA LEU A 58 -19.32 2.86 -14.98
C LEU A 58 -19.32 1.51 -15.68
N ASP A 59 -18.22 1.23 -16.39
CA ASP A 59 -17.91 -0.08 -16.93
C ASP A 59 -16.81 -0.77 -16.11
N LEU A 60 -17.12 -1.99 -15.66
CA LEU A 60 -16.21 -2.85 -14.89
C LEU A 60 -15.87 -4.09 -15.72
N SER A 61 -14.57 -4.30 -15.94
CA SER A 61 -14.05 -5.40 -16.76
C SER A 61 -12.95 -6.14 -16.00
N VAL A 62 -13.02 -7.47 -15.95
CA VAL A 62 -11.92 -8.29 -15.42
C VAL A 62 -11.00 -8.67 -16.59
N LEU A 63 -9.76 -8.19 -16.56
CA LEU A 63 -8.79 -8.36 -17.65
C LEU A 63 -8.07 -9.70 -17.63
N GLU A 64 -7.67 -10.17 -16.45
CA GLU A 64 -7.09 -11.51 -16.25
C GLU A 64 -7.54 -12.07 -14.90
N VAL A 65 -7.73 -13.40 -14.85
CA VAL A 65 -7.92 -14.15 -13.61
C VAL A 65 -6.88 -15.26 -13.56
N ARG A 66 -6.17 -15.36 -12.43
CA ARG A 66 -5.20 -16.41 -12.12
C ARG A 66 -5.66 -17.16 -10.86
N PRO A 67 -6.51 -18.20 -10.99
CA PRO A 67 -6.99 -18.98 -9.85
C PRO A 67 -5.85 -19.58 -9.01
N GLU A 68 -4.81 -20.09 -9.67
CA GLU A 68 -3.64 -20.71 -9.05
C GLU A 68 -2.85 -19.74 -8.15
N ASP A 69 -2.83 -18.46 -8.53
CA ASP A 69 -2.23 -17.40 -7.73
C ASP A 69 -3.24 -16.81 -6.73
N ARG A 70 -4.54 -17.04 -6.92
CA ARG A 70 -5.65 -16.32 -6.28
C ARG A 70 -5.63 -14.81 -6.51
N HIS A 71 -5.37 -14.40 -7.75
CA HIS A 71 -5.30 -12.99 -8.13
C HIS A 71 -6.09 -12.70 -9.42
N LEU A 72 -6.59 -11.48 -9.56
CA LEU A 72 -7.18 -10.97 -10.79
C LEU A 72 -6.83 -9.50 -11.01
N VAL A 73 -6.95 -9.05 -12.26
CA VAL A 73 -6.86 -7.63 -12.60
C VAL A 73 -8.24 -7.12 -12.98
N LEU A 74 -8.70 -6.10 -12.25
CA LEU A 74 -9.95 -5.40 -12.51
C LEU A 74 -9.65 -4.04 -13.18
N LEU A 75 -10.41 -3.71 -14.21
CA LEU A 75 -10.42 -2.42 -14.88
C LEU A 75 -11.75 -1.73 -14.59
N ALA A 76 -11.69 -0.52 -14.03
CA ALA A 76 -12.83 0.39 -13.93
C ALA A 76 -12.68 1.53 -14.95
N ARG A 77 -13.74 1.78 -15.70
CA ARG A 77 -13.82 2.87 -16.69
C ARG A 77 -15.02 3.73 -16.40
N ASN A 78 -14.82 5.06 -16.33
CA ASN A 78 -15.94 6.00 -16.46
C ASN A 78 -16.09 6.36 -17.93
N LEU A 79 -17.28 6.17 -18.50
CA LEU A 79 -17.58 6.43 -19.90
C LEU A 79 -18.28 7.78 -20.07
N ASP A 80 -18.06 8.44 -21.20
CA ASP A 80 -18.90 9.56 -21.64
C ASP A 80 -20.17 9.05 -22.34
N GLU A 81 -21.04 9.98 -22.76
CA GLU A 81 -22.28 9.70 -23.50
C GLU A 81 -22.04 8.95 -24.82
N ASN A 82 -20.85 9.05 -25.39
CA ASN A 82 -20.43 8.37 -26.62
C ASN A 82 -19.76 7.01 -26.36
N GLY A 83 -19.73 6.56 -25.10
CA GLY A 83 -19.08 5.31 -24.69
C GLY A 83 -17.54 5.36 -24.65
N ARG A 84 -16.92 6.54 -24.73
CA ARG A 84 -15.47 6.70 -24.61
C ARG A 84 -15.07 6.80 -23.15
N ALA A 85 -13.98 6.11 -22.78
CA ALA A 85 -13.50 6.11 -21.41
C ALA A 85 -12.79 7.43 -21.05
N LEU A 86 -13.41 8.23 -20.18
CA LEU A 86 -12.86 9.44 -19.58
C LEU A 86 -11.75 9.11 -18.58
N THR A 87 -11.97 8.10 -17.74
CA THR A 87 -10.98 7.61 -16.78
C THR A 87 -10.80 6.10 -16.92
N LYS A 88 -9.59 5.61 -16.58
CA LYS A 88 -9.25 4.19 -16.57
C LYS A 88 -8.40 3.89 -15.35
N GLU A 89 -8.91 3.05 -14.48
CA GLU A 89 -8.22 2.62 -13.26
C GLU A 89 -8.07 1.10 -13.26
N HIS A 90 -6.85 0.65 -12.97
CA HIS A 90 -6.54 -0.77 -12.89
C HIS A 90 -6.25 -1.13 -11.45
N PHE A 91 -6.83 -2.24 -11.01
CA PHE A 91 -6.68 -2.76 -9.67
C PHE A 91 -6.17 -4.20 -9.72
N LEU A 92 -5.15 -4.48 -8.93
CA LEU A 92 -4.79 -5.84 -8.58
C LEU A 92 -5.60 -6.24 -7.35
N CYS A 93 -6.50 -7.19 -7.53
CA CYS A 93 -7.24 -7.80 -6.43
C CYS A 93 -6.70 -9.21 -6.21
N GLY A 94 -6.48 -9.59 -4.96
CA GLY A 94 -6.02 -10.94 -4.68
C GLY A 94 -6.13 -11.33 -3.22
N HIS A 95 -5.69 -12.54 -2.96
CA HIS A 95 -5.51 -13.06 -1.62
C HIS A 95 -4.03 -13.32 -1.39
N ASP A 96 -3.46 -12.69 -0.36
CA ASP A 96 -2.07 -12.84 0.00
C ASP A 96 -1.95 -13.25 1.47
N GLU A 97 -1.20 -14.32 1.70
CA GLU A 97 -1.04 -14.96 3.02
C GLU A 97 -2.39 -15.40 3.62
N ARG A 98 -2.96 -14.58 4.50
CA ARG A 98 -4.21 -14.84 5.22
C ARG A 98 -5.33 -13.88 4.84
N HIS A 99 -5.03 -12.84 4.08
CA HIS A 99 -5.95 -11.73 3.86
C HIS A 99 -6.11 -11.40 2.38
N LEU A 100 -7.30 -10.90 2.03
CA LEU A 100 -7.53 -10.20 0.79
C LEU A 100 -6.68 -8.92 0.75
N PHE A 101 -6.35 -8.49 -0.45
CA PHE A 101 -5.78 -7.17 -0.68
C PHE A 101 -6.28 -6.62 -2.02
N VAL A 102 -6.36 -5.30 -2.09
CA VAL A 102 -6.55 -4.53 -3.32
C VAL A 102 -5.43 -3.50 -3.42
N ALA A 103 -4.94 -3.27 -4.63
CA ALA A 103 -3.96 -2.22 -4.90
C ALA A 103 -4.21 -1.56 -6.25
N ALA A 104 -4.19 -0.24 -6.30
CA ALA A 104 -4.20 0.50 -7.56
C ALA A 104 -2.85 0.36 -8.28
N VAL A 105 -2.90 -0.03 -9.55
CA VAL A 105 -1.71 -0.34 -10.37
C VAL A 105 -1.62 0.53 -11.62
N GLN A 106 -0.47 0.44 -12.29
CA GLN A 106 -0.29 1.03 -13.62
C GLN A 106 -1.26 0.40 -14.64
N PRO A 107 -1.55 1.06 -15.78
CA PRO A 107 -2.41 0.49 -16.83
C PRO A 107 -1.81 -0.79 -17.43
N VAL A 108 -2.26 -1.95 -16.96
CA VAL A 108 -1.75 -3.27 -17.34
C VAL A 108 -2.89 -4.28 -17.38
N SER A 109 -2.82 -5.25 -18.29
CA SER A 109 -3.88 -6.25 -18.47
C SER A 109 -3.61 -7.59 -17.80
N THR A 110 -2.39 -7.81 -17.30
CA THR A 110 -2.00 -9.09 -16.69
C THR A 110 -1.67 -8.95 -15.20
N VAL A 111 -1.98 -9.99 -14.42
CA VAL A 111 -1.60 -10.15 -13.01
C VAL A 111 -0.09 -10.07 -12.86
N ALA A 112 0.67 -10.63 -13.81
CA ALA A 112 2.13 -10.59 -13.77
C ALA A 112 2.67 -9.17 -13.88
N ASP A 113 2.13 -8.36 -14.78
CA ASP A 113 2.55 -6.96 -14.98
C ASP A 113 2.02 -6.07 -13.86
N ALA A 114 0.83 -6.34 -13.32
CA ALA A 114 0.29 -5.68 -12.14
C ALA A 114 1.20 -5.87 -10.93
N LYS A 115 1.60 -7.11 -10.62
CA LYS A 115 2.57 -7.44 -9.57
C LYS A 115 3.92 -6.75 -9.81
N ALA A 116 4.39 -6.68 -11.06
CA ALA A 116 5.64 -6.00 -11.41
C ALA A 116 5.54 -4.48 -11.22
N SER A 117 4.39 -3.88 -11.51
CA SER A 117 4.13 -2.45 -11.35
C SER A 117 4.17 -1.99 -9.88
N LEU A 118 3.82 -2.87 -8.95
CA LEU A 118 3.90 -2.59 -7.50
C LEU A 118 5.33 -2.64 -6.97
N LYS A 119 6.29 -3.19 -7.72
CA LYS A 119 7.68 -3.26 -7.24
C LYS A 119 8.36 -1.89 -7.30
N PRO A 120 9.11 -1.50 -6.26
CA PRO A 120 9.95 -0.31 -6.33
C PRO A 120 11.12 -0.52 -7.32
N PRO A 121 11.68 0.56 -7.90
CA PRO A 121 12.73 0.47 -8.92
C PRO A 121 13.93 -0.34 -8.48
N GLU A 122 14.34 -0.20 -7.21
CA GLU A 122 15.48 -0.91 -6.65
C GLU A 122 15.29 -2.44 -6.69
N VAL A 123 14.05 -2.90 -6.56
CA VAL A 123 13.70 -4.32 -6.71
C VAL A 123 13.67 -4.73 -8.18
N ARG A 124 13.07 -3.91 -9.05
CA ARG A 124 12.96 -4.20 -10.49
C ARG A 124 14.34 -4.36 -11.14
N LEU A 125 15.30 -3.50 -10.76
CA LEU A 125 16.68 -3.56 -11.26
C LEU A 125 17.39 -4.86 -10.85
N ARG A 126 17.14 -5.36 -9.63
CA ARG A 126 17.73 -6.62 -9.15
C ARG A 126 17.07 -7.86 -9.77
N ASP A 127 15.80 -7.76 -10.12
CA ASP A 127 15.01 -8.88 -10.66
C ASP A 127 15.31 -9.21 -12.13
N VAL A 128 16.00 -8.34 -12.89
CA VAL A 128 16.30 -8.54 -14.32
C VAL A 128 16.97 -9.89 -14.58
N ASN A 129 17.82 -10.35 -13.66
CA ASN A 129 18.56 -11.61 -13.79
C ASN A 129 17.80 -12.84 -13.27
N LEU A 130 16.59 -12.68 -12.73
CA LEU A 130 15.78 -13.79 -12.22
C LEU A 130 14.81 -14.32 -13.28
N LYS A 131 14.58 -15.64 -13.27
CA LYS A 131 13.53 -16.29 -14.06
C LYS A 131 12.16 -15.67 -13.72
N LYS A 132 11.28 -15.50 -14.71
CA LYS A 132 9.94 -14.86 -14.55
C LYS A 132 9.14 -15.43 -13.37
N LYS A 133 9.14 -16.76 -13.20
CA LYS A 133 8.47 -17.46 -12.08
C LYS A 133 9.03 -17.13 -10.69
N MET A 134 10.28 -16.66 -10.59
CA MET A 134 10.93 -16.31 -9.32
C MET A 134 10.72 -14.84 -8.96
N ARG A 135 10.58 -13.97 -9.96
CA ARG A 135 10.40 -12.53 -9.76
C ARG A 135 9.17 -12.24 -8.89
N ASN A 136 8.07 -12.95 -9.09
CA ASN A 136 6.81 -12.67 -8.38
C ASN A 136 6.62 -13.49 -7.10
N ARG A 137 7.64 -14.26 -6.68
CA ARG A 137 7.61 -14.94 -5.38
C ARG A 137 7.81 -13.92 -4.26
N ARG A 138 7.17 -14.17 -3.12
CA ARG A 138 7.32 -13.36 -1.89
C ARG A 138 8.75 -13.32 -1.35
N LYS A 139 9.53 -14.39 -1.54
CA LYS A 139 10.94 -14.47 -1.20
C LYS A 139 11.75 -14.92 -2.41
N ASN A 140 12.79 -14.17 -2.73
CA ASN A 140 13.81 -14.55 -3.68
C ASN A 140 15.17 -13.97 -3.25
N LYS A 141 16.19 -14.08 -4.10
CA LYS A 141 17.54 -13.57 -3.80
C LYS A 141 17.60 -12.03 -3.76
N SER A 142 16.68 -11.34 -4.43
CA SER A 142 16.64 -9.88 -4.51
C SER A 142 15.91 -9.24 -3.33
N PHE A 143 14.89 -9.90 -2.78
CA PHE A 143 14.08 -9.37 -1.69
C PHE A 143 13.29 -10.45 -0.91
N VAL A 144 12.85 -10.06 0.28
CA VAL A 144 11.71 -10.66 1.00
C VAL A 144 10.57 -9.64 1.01
N ARG A 145 9.32 -10.07 0.83
CA ARG A 145 8.13 -9.21 0.89
C ARG A 145 7.17 -9.69 1.98
N GLN A 146 6.61 -8.74 2.74
CA GLN A 146 5.53 -8.94 3.71
C GLN A 146 4.55 -7.77 3.57
N GLY A 147 3.30 -8.04 3.18
CA GLY A 147 2.31 -7.00 2.89
C GLY A 147 2.78 -5.99 1.82
N GLU A 148 2.84 -4.72 2.21
CA GLU A 148 3.32 -3.62 1.37
C GLU A 148 4.85 -3.40 1.39
N TRP A 149 5.55 -4.11 2.27
CA TRP A 149 6.98 -3.90 2.52
C TRP A 149 7.85 -4.87 1.73
N PHE A 150 8.88 -4.33 1.10
CA PHE A 150 9.99 -5.08 0.52
C PHE A 150 11.25 -4.87 1.37
N PHE A 151 11.90 -5.98 1.70
CA PHE A 151 13.15 -6.05 2.44
C PHE A 151 14.24 -6.50 1.47
N ILE A 152 15.13 -5.58 1.13
CA ILE A 152 16.18 -5.79 0.14
C ILE A 152 17.50 -6.04 0.86
N PRO A 153 18.20 -7.17 0.64
CA PRO A 153 19.50 -7.42 1.29
C PRO A 153 20.48 -6.27 1.09
N ALA A 154 21.11 -5.83 2.18
CA ALA A 154 22.01 -4.69 2.23
C ALA A 154 23.23 -4.97 3.12
N THR A 155 24.41 -4.58 2.66
CA THR A 155 25.64 -4.67 3.44
C THR A 155 25.83 -3.36 4.20
N VAL A 156 25.39 -3.33 5.46
CA VAL A 156 25.61 -2.22 6.39
C VAL A 156 26.14 -2.74 7.72
N SER A 157 26.97 -1.94 8.38
CA SER A 157 27.50 -2.23 9.72
C SER A 157 27.15 -1.10 10.69
N PRO A 158 25.90 -1.05 11.19
CA PRO A 158 25.45 0.01 12.08
C PRO A 158 26.20 -0.02 13.41
N PRO A 159 26.62 1.14 13.96
CA PRO A 159 27.10 1.20 15.33
C PRO A 159 26.03 0.67 16.29
N PRO A 160 26.36 -0.18 17.28
CA PRO A 160 25.37 -0.77 18.18
C PRO A 160 24.47 0.23 18.90
N ALA A 161 24.98 1.42 19.22
CA ALA A 161 24.25 2.50 19.86
C ALA A 161 23.13 3.11 18.99
N LEU A 162 23.17 2.91 17.67
CA LEU A 162 22.17 3.42 16.73
C LEU A 162 21.14 2.36 16.31
N ILE A 163 21.18 1.18 16.92
CA ILE A 163 20.24 0.10 16.63
C ILE A 163 19.03 0.22 17.57
N ASN A 164 17.89 0.59 16.99
CA ASN A 164 16.61 0.59 17.68
C ASN A 164 16.06 -0.82 17.79
N LYS A 165 15.43 -1.14 18.92
CA LYS A 165 14.69 -2.39 19.11
C LYS A 165 13.19 -2.15 18.99
N ASN A 166 12.46 -3.10 18.40
CA ASN A 166 11.00 -3.03 18.25
C ASN A 166 10.54 -1.72 17.57
N GLU A 167 11.12 -1.44 16.41
CA GLU A 167 10.76 -0.25 15.63
C GLU A 167 9.49 -0.55 14.80
N PRO A 168 8.45 0.29 14.91
CA PRO A 168 7.26 0.18 14.06
C PRO A 168 7.52 0.73 12.65
N LEU A 169 7.21 -0.07 11.63
CA LEU A 169 7.13 0.34 10.22
C LEU A 169 5.65 0.58 9.88
N ARG A 170 5.32 1.81 9.46
CA ARG A 170 3.93 2.25 9.19
C ARG A 170 3.83 2.93 7.83
N ARG A 171 2.72 2.68 7.13
CA ARG A 171 2.36 3.36 5.87
C ARG A 171 1.84 4.76 6.11
N GLY A 172 0.98 4.91 7.11
CA GLY A 172 0.27 6.13 7.45
C GLY A 172 -0.50 5.99 8.76
N ARG A 173 -1.28 7.03 9.13
CA ARG A 173 -2.19 6.98 10.29
C ARG A 173 -3.23 5.87 10.06
N GLY A 174 -3.61 5.14 11.13
CA GLY A 174 -4.58 4.04 11.09
C GLY A 174 -3.99 2.66 10.76
N SER A 175 -2.91 2.56 9.98
CA SER A 175 -2.31 1.26 9.64
C SER A 175 -1.67 0.54 10.85
N LYS A 176 -1.96 -0.76 10.99
CA LYS A 176 -1.25 -1.64 11.92
C LYS A 176 0.23 -1.70 11.51
N ALA A 177 1.12 -1.48 12.47
CA ALA A 177 2.55 -1.42 12.19
C ALA A 177 3.14 -2.82 12.03
N HIS A 178 4.05 -2.97 11.06
CA HIS A 178 4.99 -4.09 11.08
C HIS A 178 6.04 -3.81 12.14
N MET A 179 6.26 -4.75 13.04
CA MET A 179 7.19 -4.60 14.15
C MET A 179 8.53 -5.23 13.80
N ALA A 180 9.54 -4.40 13.53
CA ALA A 180 10.90 -4.85 13.27
C ALA A 180 11.67 -5.05 14.58
N GLN A 181 12.27 -6.22 14.76
CA GLN A 181 13.06 -6.53 15.96
C GLN A 181 14.23 -5.58 16.14
N PHE A 182 14.98 -5.35 15.07
CA PHE A 182 16.10 -4.40 15.02
C PHE A 182 15.94 -3.48 13.82
N ALA A 183 16.10 -2.18 14.04
CA ALA A 183 16.10 -1.18 12.98
C ALA A 183 17.27 -0.21 13.12
N TYR A 184 17.75 0.27 11.99
CA TYR A 184 18.78 1.30 11.89
C TYR A 184 18.34 2.33 10.86
N ARG A 185 18.41 3.61 11.22
CA ARG A 185 18.12 4.73 10.34
C ARG A 185 19.44 5.40 9.94
N SER A 186 19.68 5.51 8.64
CA SER A 186 20.85 6.17 8.08
C SER A 186 20.45 7.41 7.30
N GLY A 187 21.17 8.52 7.54
CA GLY A 187 20.90 9.81 6.92
C GLY A 187 19.53 10.38 7.33
N GLY A 188 18.89 11.09 6.41
CA GLY A 188 17.67 11.83 6.67
C GLY A 188 17.92 13.19 7.31
N GLU A 189 16.85 13.94 7.49
CA GLU A 189 16.86 15.27 8.09
C GLU A 189 16.16 15.24 9.44
N THR A 190 16.82 15.79 10.46
CA THR A 190 16.23 15.96 11.79
C THR A 190 15.12 17.00 11.74
N VAL A 191 13.93 16.60 12.17
CA VAL A 191 12.74 17.44 12.19
C VAL A 191 12.01 17.41 13.53
N GLN A 192 11.34 18.51 13.86
CA GLN A 192 10.42 18.66 14.97
C GLN A 192 9.00 18.37 14.50
N VAL A 193 8.36 17.34 15.07
CA VAL A 193 7.03 16.88 14.69
C VAL A 193 6.04 17.16 15.84
N CYS A 194 4.84 17.58 15.51
CA CYS A 194 3.69 17.62 16.44
C CYS A 194 2.40 17.28 15.67
N ASN A 195 1.25 17.28 16.33
CA ASN A 195 -0.03 16.94 15.68
C ASN A 195 -0.40 17.90 14.53
N GLN A 196 -0.02 19.16 14.65
CA GLN A 196 -0.25 20.22 13.67
C GLN A 196 0.77 20.18 12.52
N HIS A 197 1.95 19.59 12.74
CA HIS A 197 3.01 19.46 11.75
C HIS A 197 3.44 17.99 11.61
N PRO A 198 2.58 17.11 11.04
CA PRO A 198 2.81 15.67 11.02
C PRO A 198 4.01 15.25 10.15
N ASN A 199 4.37 16.05 9.14
CA ASN A 199 5.54 15.81 8.27
C ASN A 199 6.86 16.36 8.86
N GLY A 200 6.77 17.03 10.01
CA GLY A 200 7.90 17.63 10.71
C GLY A 200 8.44 18.91 10.07
N LEU A 201 8.90 19.81 10.93
CA LEU A 201 9.60 21.05 10.58
C LEU A 201 11.09 20.86 10.76
N THR A 202 11.90 21.34 9.83
CA THR A 202 13.35 21.50 10.05
C THR A 202 13.60 22.38 11.26
N HIS A 203 14.80 22.33 11.83
CA HIS A 203 15.14 23.21 12.96
C HIS A 203 14.93 24.70 12.62
N LYS A 204 15.23 25.10 11.38
CA LYS A 204 15.04 26.47 10.88
C LYS A 204 13.55 26.84 10.81
N GLU A 205 12.72 25.98 10.24
CA GLU A 205 11.27 26.20 10.13
C GLU A 205 10.60 26.20 11.50
N TYR A 206 11.02 25.30 12.40
CA TYR A 206 10.54 25.26 13.78
C TYR A 206 10.85 26.59 14.47
N LYS A 207 12.09 27.08 14.39
CA LYS A 207 12.47 28.36 15.01
C LYS A 207 11.64 29.52 14.46
N ALA A 208 11.47 29.60 13.14
CA ALA A 208 10.66 30.63 12.49
C ALA A 208 9.18 30.56 12.92
N LEU A 209 8.60 29.36 13.06
CA LEU A 209 7.25 29.18 13.59
C LEU A 209 7.13 29.69 15.02
N ILE A 210 8.10 29.34 15.87
CA ILE A 210 8.10 29.75 17.27
C ILE A 210 8.28 31.27 17.42
N GLU A 211 9.07 31.90 16.56
CA GLU A 211 9.23 33.36 16.50
C GLU A 211 7.94 34.05 16.06
N ALA A 212 7.28 33.55 15.01
CA ALA A 212 6.03 34.11 14.51
C ALA A 212 4.82 33.83 15.43
N ASN A 213 4.84 32.70 16.14
CA ASN A 213 3.78 32.28 17.05
C ASN A 213 4.38 31.64 18.32
N PRO A 214 4.67 32.44 19.37
CA PRO A 214 5.25 31.93 20.61
C PRO A 214 4.41 30.85 21.30
N ARG A 215 3.08 30.83 21.12
CA ARG A 215 2.20 29.80 21.71
C ARG A 215 2.45 28.41 21.13
N ALA A 216 3.03 28.31 19.93
CA ALA A 216 3.36 27.03 19.31
C ALA A 216 4.42 26.24 20.10
N LYS A 217 5.19 26.87 21.01
CA LYS A 217 6.14 26.17 21.89
C LYS A 217 5.46 25.10 22.74
N ASN A 218 4.19 25.31 23.09
CA ASN A 218 3.44 24.44 23.99
C ASN A 218 2.82 23.22 23.28
N PHE A 219 3.07 23.03 21.98
CA PHE A 219 2.64 21.80 21.31
C PHE A 219 3.51 20.63 21.76
N ASN A 220 2.97 19.41 21.67
CA ASN A 220 3.69 18.17 22.00
C ASN A 220 4.74 17.85 20.91
N TRP A 221 5.84 18.59 20.92
CA TRP A 221 6.94 18.42 19.97
C TRP A 221 7.77 17.18 20.28
N ARG A 222 8.22 16.52 19.22
CA ARG A 222 9.18 15.41 19.27
C ARG A 222 10.19 15.56 18.15
N THR A 223 11.44 15.26 18.44
CA THR A 223 12.50 15.15 17.43
C THR A 223 12.38 13.82 16.70
N MET A 224 12.34 13.85 15.38
CA MET A 224 12.32 12.66 14.51
C MET A 224 13.27 12.85 13.32
N GLN A 225 13.51 11.81 12.53
CA GLN A 225 14.19 11.91 11.24
C GLN A 225 13.20 11.67 10.10
N ARG A 226 13.12 12.61 9.16
CA ARG A 226 12.40 12.42 7.88
C ARG A 226 13.37 12.00 6.77
N ASN A 227 12.88 11.29 5.76
CA ASN A 227 13.66 10.84 4.60
C ASN A 227 14.89 9.97 4.94
N ALA A 228 14.97 9.43 6.15
CA ALA A 228 16.02 8.49 6.52
C ALA A 228 15.84 7.16 5.77
N THR A 229 16.94 6.56 5.34
CA THR A 229 16.91 5.18 4.86
C THR A 229 16.80 4.24 6.05
N VAL A 230 15.82 3.33 6.02
CA VAL A 230 15.59 2.37 7.10
C VAL A 230 16.18 1.01 6.72
N TYR A 231 16.94 0.44 7.63
CA TYR A 231 17.46 -0.91 7.55
C TYR A 231 16.91 -1.73 8.71
N VAL A 232 16.61 -3.00 8.49
CA VAL A 232 16.10 -3.92 9.52
C VAL A 232 16.81 -5.26 9.50
N ARG A 233 16.81 -5.96 10.64
CA ARG A 233 17.35 -7.31 10.82
C ARG A 233 16.50 -8.05 11.86
N GLY A 234 16.54 -9.38 11.84
CA GLY A 234 15.85 -10.23 12.81
C GLY A 234 14.41 -10.48 12.40
N THR A 235 13.50 -10.59 13.36
CA THR A 235 12.09 -10.85 13.04
C THR A 235 11.36 -9.58 12.60
N VAL A 236 10.49 -9.69 11.59
CA VAL A 236 9.46 -8.68 11.30
C VAL A 236 8.08 -9.32 11.48
N ARG A 237 7.33 -8.79 12.44
CA ARG A 237 6.05 -9.34 12.91
C ARG A 237 4.90 -8.42 12.51
N HIS A 238 3.78 -8.99 12.09
CA HIS A 238 2.54 -8.27 11.84
C HIS A 238 1.35 -9.19 12.21
N PRO A 239 0.25 -8.67 12.80
CA PRO A 239 -0.91 -9.51 13.13
C PRO A 239 -1.51 -10.24 11.92
N ASP A 240 -1.51 -9.55 10.78
CA ASP A 240 -2.16 -10.02 9.56
C ASP A 240 -1.17 -10.78 8.63
N HIS A 241 0.10 -10.89 9.00
CA HIS A 241 1.11 -11.55 8.14
C HIS A 241 1.97 -12.55 8.90
N ALA A 242 2.43 -13.59 8.20
CA ALA A 242 3.37 -14.55 8.75
C ALA A 242 4.67 -13.85 9.13
N THR A 243 5.18 -14.10 10.34
CA THR A 243 6.45 -13.51 10.79
C THR A 243 7.58 -13.96 9.86
N ILE A 244 8.37 -13.00 9.38
CA ILE A 244 9.57 -13.28 8.60
C ILE A 244 10.82 -13.12 9.46
N VAL A 245 11.89 -13.82 9.09
CA VAL A 245 13.23 -13.70 9.71
C VAL A 245 14.22 -13.23 8.66
N LEU A 246 14.97 -12.18 9.00
CA LEU A 246 15.99 -11.54 8.17
C LEU A 246 17.36 -11.75 8.82
N ASP A 247 18.15 -12.67 8.27
CA ASP A 247 19.44 -13.09 8.86
C ASP A 247 20.52 -12.00 8.78
N THR A 248 20.41 -11.13 7.76
CA THR A 248 21.30 -9.99 7.52
C THR A 248 20.51 -8.69 7.54
N TRP A 249 21.21 -7.56 7.42
CA TRP A 249 20.54 -6.27 7.27
C TRP A 249 19.84 -6.16 5.91
N HIS A 250 18.62 -5.64 5.92
CA HIS A 250 17.84 -5.39 4.73
C HIS A 250 17.36 -3.95 4.71
N ARG A 251 17.52 -3.26 3.57
CA ARG A 251 16.89 -1.97 3.33
C ARG A 251 15.39 -2.16 3.19
N VAL A 252 14.62 -1.38 3.93
CA VAL A 252 13.16 -1.36 3.88
C VAL A 252 12.72 -0.39 2.80
N VAL A 253 11.90 -0.84 1.87
CA VAL A 253 11.22 0.00 0.88
C VAL A 253 9.77 -0.42 0.76
N MET A 254 8.88 0.55 0.54
CA MET A 254 7.45 0.30 0.33
C MET A 254 7.19 -0.06 -1.14
N ASN A 255 6.09 -0.77 -1.39
CA ASN A 255 5.57 -0.96 -2.74
C ASN A 255 5.23 0.38 -3.43
N ARG A 256 5.03 0.33 -4.74
CA ARG A 256 4.59 1.46 -5.56
C ARG A 256 3.12 1.32 -5.93
N GLU A 257 2.26 1.41 -4.93
CA GLU A 257 0.85 1.62 -5.20
C GLU A 257 0.64 2.99 -5.87
N ARG A 258 -0.24 3.06 -6.86
CA ARG A 258 -0.68 4.35 -7.38
C ARG A 258 -1.53 5.00 -6.28
N GLN A 259 -1.13 6.17 -5.78
CA GLN A 259 -2.00 6.94 -4.90
C GLN A 259 -3.23 7.34 -5.70
N THR A 260 -4.34 6.64 -5.48
CA THR A 260 -5.65 6.97 -6.04
C THR A 260 -6.63 7.10 -4.88
N GLU A 261 -7.60 8.01 -5.02
CA GLU A 261 -8.69 8.16 -4.05
C GLU A 261 -9.64 6.94 -4.05
N THR A 262 -9.40 5.97 -4.94
CA THR A 262 -10.24 4.80 -5.18
C THR A 262 -9.94 3.61 -4.31
N VAL A 263 -8.76 3.49 -3.73
CA VAL A 263 -8.49 2.43 -2.74
C VAL A 263 -8.66 3.01 -1.35
N ALA A 264 -9.71 2.56 -0.67
CA ALA A 264 -9.94 2.86 0.73
C ALA A 264 -9.44 1.71 1.60
N PHE A 265 -9.11 2.01 2.85
CA PHE A 265 -8.81 1.04 3.89
C PHE A 265 -9.67 1.42 5.08
N LEU A 266 -10.82 0.77 5.23
CA LEU A 266 -11.67 0.93 6.40
C LEU A 266 -11.08 0.12 7.57
N ASP A 267 -10.83 0.78 8.69
CA ASP A 267 -10.43 0.15 9.97
C ASP A 267 -11.63 -0.08 10.90
#